data_AF-A0A2G4JMT3-F1
#
_entry.id   AF-A0A2G4JMT3-F1
#
_cell.length_a   1.000
_cell.length_b   1.000
_cell.length_c   1.000
_cell.angle_alpha   90.00
_cell.angle_beta   90.00
_cell.angle_gamma   90.00
#
_symmetry.space_group_name_H-M   'P 1'
#
loop_
_entity.id
_entity.type
_entity.pdbx_description
1 polymer ?
#
loop_
_entity_poly.entity_id
_entity_poly.type
_entity_poly.pdbx_seq_one_letter_code
_entity_poly.pdbx_strand_id
1 'polypeptide(L)' 'MERQTVSIMKACEMVGVSRRTIYNWIAANKVEYLRTAGGSIRIFVDTLWREPDGTKHPNSPNAVS' A
#
# COMPACT_ATOMS: atom_id res chain seq x y z
N MET A 1 1.88 3.78 -17.89
CA MET A 1 0.61 3.42 -17.21
C MET A 1 0.43 4.32 -16.00
N GLU A 2 -0.79 4.73 -15.70
CA GLU A 2 -1.10 5.50 -14.49
C GLU A 2 -1.05 4.57 -13.27
N ARG A 3 -0.42 5.00 -12.17
CA ARG A 3 -0.31 4.18 -10.94
C ARG A 3 -1.65 4.13 -10.22
N GLN A 4 -2.15 2.93 -9.95
CA GLN A 4 -3.42 2.76 -9.25
C GLN A 4 -3.28 3.06 -7.75
N THR A 5 -4.27 3.75 -7.20
CA THR A 5 -4.37 3.99 -5.75
C THR A 5 -5.66 3.44 -5.15
N VAL A 6 -5.60 3.02 -3.89
CA VAL A 6 -6.74 2.52 -3.11
C VAL A 6 -6.93 3.28 -1.80
N SER A 7 -8.12 3.22 -1.23
CA SER A 7 -8.37 3.73 0.12
C SER A 7 -7.65 2.88 1.17
N ILE A 8 -7.45 3.42 2.37
CA ILE A 8 -6.91 2.65 3.51
C ILE A 8 -7.73 1.39 3.78
N MET A 9 -9.06 1.48 3.72
CA MET A 9 -9.93 0.34 3.97
C MET A 9 -9.73 -0.78 2.95
N LYS A 10 -9.65 -0.42 1.65
CA LYS A 10 -9.39 -1.41 0.61
C LYS A 10 -7.98 -1.99 0.71
N ALA A 11 -7.00 -1.18 1.12
CA ALA A 11 -5.64 -1.67 1.40
C ALA A 11 -5.63 -2.73 2.50
N CYS A 12 -6.33 -2.49 3.62
CA CYS A 12 -6.48 -3.48 4.70
C CYS A 12 -7.08 -4.80 4.21
N GLU A 13 -8.14 -4.71 3.40
CA GLU A 13 -8.81 -5.88 2.81
C GLU A 13 -7.87 -6.66 1.87
N MET A 14 -7.10 -5.96 1.02
CA MET A 14 -6.22 -6.58 0.04
C MET A 14 -5.07 -7.37 0.66
N VAL A 15 -4.46 -6.86 1.75
CA VAL A 15 -3.29 -7.50 2.38
C VAL A 15 -3.61 -8.23 3.68
N GLY A 16 -4.88 -8.23 4.10
CA GLY A 16 -5.32 -8.95 5.30
C GLY A 16 -4.77 -8.39 6.62
N VAL A 17 -4.54 -7.08 6.72
CA VAL A 17 -4.00 -6.44 7.93
C VAL A 17 -4.91 -5.36 8.51
N SER A 18 -4.66 -5.00 9.77
CA SER A 18 -5.39 -3.92 10.43
C SER A 18 -5.07 -2.54 9.86
N ARG A 19 -5.97 -1.57 10.05
CA ARG A 19 -5.70 -0.14 9.76
C ARG A 19 -4.45 0.37 10.48
N ARG A 20 -4.21 -0.08 11.71
CA ARG A 20 -3.02 0.30 12.49
C ARG A 20 -1.74 -0.16 11.80
N THR A 21 -1.73 -1.35 11.23
CA THR A 21 -0.60 -1.87 10.44
C THR A 21 -0.34 -0.99 9.22
N ILE A 22 -1.39 -0.60 8.48
CA ILE A 22 -1.27 0.32 7.34
C ILE A 22 -0.70 1.68 7.76
N TYR A 23 -1.18 2.28 8.87
CA TYR A 23 -0.62 3.53 9.37
C TYR A 23 0.84 3.39 9.83
N ASN A 24 1.19 2.27 10.45
CA ASN A 24 2.58 1.98 10.81
C ASN A 24 3.47 1.87 9.57
N TRP A 25 2.97 1.30 8.47
CA TRP A 25 3.69 1.27 7.21
C TRP A 25 3.87 2.66 6.61
N ILE A 26 2.84 3.50 6.63
CA ILE A 26 2.94 4.91 6.20
C ILE A 26 4.00 5.64 7.03
N ALA A 27 3.92 5.57 8.36
CA ALA A 27 4.86 6.24 9.27
C ALA A 27 6.31 5.75 9.11
N ALA A 28 6.49 4.48 8.73
CA ALA A 28 7.80 3.88 8.49
C ALA A 28 8.29 4.02 7.03
N ASN A 29 7.62 4.84 6.19
CA ASN A 29 7.90 4.98 4.75
C ASN A 29 7.93 3.64 3.99
N LYS A 30 7.08 2.69 4.43
CA LYS A 30 6.94 1.36 3.83
C LYS A 30 5.90 1.29 2.70
N VAL A 31 5.09 2.32 2.52
CA VAL A 31 4.17 2.41 1.37
C VAL A 31 4.20 3.81 0.83
N GLU A 32 4.02 3.95 -0.48
CA GLU A 32 3.81 5.25 -1.08
C GLU A 32 2.33 5.59 -1.04
N TYR A 33 2.03 6.86 -0.84
CA TYR A 33 0.67 7.36 -0.80
C TYR A 33 0.61 8.80 -1.29
N LEU A 34 -0.59 9.23 -1.64
CA LEU A 34 -0.92 10.63 -1.86
C LEU A 34 -2.04 11.08 -0.92
N ARG A 35 -2.15 12.39 -0.74
CA ARG A 35 -3.32 13.02 -0.12
C ARG A 35 -4.17 13.66 -1.21
N THR A 36 -5.47 13.39 -1.18
CA THR A 36 -6.41 14.09 -2.06
C THR A 36 -6.59 15.54 -1.60
N ALA A 37 -7.16 16.39 -2.45
CA ALA A 37 -7.49 17.77 -2.09
C ALA A 37 -8.40 17.86 -0.83
N GLY A 38 -9.24 16.83 -0.60
CA GLY A 38 -10.06 16.69 0.60
C GLY A 38 -9.35 16.06 1.81
N GLY A 39 -8.04 15.84 1.74
CA GLY A 39 -7.21 15.35 2.86
C GLY A 39 -7.15 13.82 3.04
N SER A 40 -7.99 13.05 2.33
CA SER A 40 -7.99 11.59 2.40
C SER A 40 -6.70 10.99 1.85
N ILE A 41 -6.20 9.94 2.49
CA ILE A 41 -5.02 9.19 2.03
C ILE A 41 -5.43 8.14 0.99
N ARG A 42 -4.62 8.03 -0.07
CA ARG A 42 -4.73 7.04 -1.15
C ARG A 42 -3.38 6.33 -1.29
N ILE A 43 -3.36 5.01 -1.13
CA ILE A 43 -2.13 4.21 -1.13
C ILE A 43 -1.90 3.64 -2.52
N PHE A 44 -0.68 3.72 -3.03
CA PHE A 44 -0.33 3.13 -4.32
C PHE A 44 -0.25 1.60 -4.21
N VAL A 45 -1.04 0.92 -5.05
CA VAL A 45 -1.21 -0.55 -5.01
C VAL A 45 0.11 -1.28 -5.26
N ASP A 46 0.96 -0.74 -6.13
CA ASP A 46 2.26 -1.29 -6.49
C ASP A 46 3.28 -1.28 -5.33
N THR A 47 3.03 -0.52 -4.27
CA THR A 47 3.88 -0.48 -3.06
C THR A 47 3.29 -1.22 -1.87
N LEU A 48 2.06 -1.71 -1.99
CA LEU A 48 1.26 -2.19 -0.87
C LEU A 48 1.67 -3.60 -0.40
N TRP A 49 2.20 -4.44 -1.30
CA TRP A 49 2.57 -5.83 -0.99
C TRP A 49 3.99 -5.91 -0.41
N ARG A 50 4.12 -6.51 0.77
CA ARG A 50 5.40 -6.78 1.43
C ARG A 50 5.34 -8.09 2.18
N GLU A 51 6.48 -8.77 2.23
CA GLU A 51 6.66 -9.89 3.15
C GLU A 51 6.94 -9.38 4.58
N PRO A 52 6.66 -10.18 5.62
CA PRO A 52 6.85 -9.79 7.02
C PRO A 52 8.27 -9.33 7.37
N ASP A 53 9.26 -9.83 6.63
CA ASP A 53 10.68 -9.49 6.76
C ASP A 53 11.07 -8.17 6.05
N GLY A 54 10.12 -7.51 5.39
CA GLY A 54 10.33 -6.26 4.66
C GLY A 54 10.84 -6.44 3.24
N THR A 55 10.97 -7.68 2.74
CA THR A 55 11.27 -7.94 1.34
C THR A 55 10.05 -7.59 0.46
N LYS A 56 10.31 -7.07 -0.75
CA LYS A 56 9.25 -6.83 -1.74
C LYS A 56 8.76 -8.19 -2.22
N HIS A 57 7.46 -8.44 -2.10
CA HIS A 57 6.86 -9.71 -2.49
C HIS A 57 7.00 -9.90 -4.02
N PRO A 58 7.63 -10.97 -4.50
CA PRO A 58 7.89 -11.19 -5.93
C PRO A 58 6.64 -11.50 -6.76
N ASN A 59 5.45 -11.58 -6.14
CA ASN A 59 4.17 -11.72 -6.83
C ASN A 59 3.26 -10.49 -6.64
N SER A 60 3.86 -9.33 -6.36
CA SER A 60 3.16 -8.05 -6.55
C SER A 60 2.60 -8.02 -7.97
N PRO A 61 1.41 -7.47 -8.25
CA PRO A 61 0.86 -7.38 -9.62
C PRO A 61 1.74 -6.58 -10.60
N ASN A 62 2.86 -6.00 -10.11
CA ASN A 62 3.93 -5.36 -10.88
C ASN A 62 5.24 -6.18 -10.93
N ALA A 63 5.25 -7.46 -10.54
CA ALA A 63 6.45 -8.28 -10.45
C ALA A 63 6.58 -9.33 -11.58
N VAL A 64 5.82 -9.18 -12.66
CA VAL A 64 5.95 -10.00 -13.87
C VAL A 64 6.05 -9.14 -15.14
N SER A 65 7.25 -8.61 -15.40
CA SER A 65 8.06 -8.73 -16.64
C SER A 65 9.10 -7.62 -16.69
#